data_AF-A0A8J9X4G6-F1
#
_entry.id   AF-A0A8J9X4G6-F1
#
_cell.length_a   1.000
_cell.length_b   1.000
_cell.length_c   1.000
_cell.angle_alpha   90.00
_cell.angle_beta   90.00
_cell.angle_gamma   90.00
#
_symmetry.space_group_name_H-M   'P 1'
#
loop_
_entity.id
_entity.type
_entity.pdbx_description
1 polymer ?
#
loop_
_entity_poly.entity_id
_entity_poly.type
_entity_poly.pdbx_seq_one_letter_code
_entity_poly.pdbx_strand_id
1 'polypeptide(L)'
;MKGYLFATWACLTISSNASTEAFAHRGPRAPCGLHASKLKTMDSGKLVDVPTEPILGMRPGTSGLRKKVEVWQGKSESNKHYVENFIQSLLDTAANENEGCVPDT
;
A
#
# COMPACT_ATOMS: atom_id res chain seq x y z
N MET A 1 -44.97 -41.05 3.36
CA MET A 1 -44.84 -40.01 2.32
C MET A 1 -44.80 -38.66 3.02
N LYS A 2 -43.61 -38.04 3.14
CA LYS A 2 -43.43 -36.73 3.78
C LYS A 2 -42.73 -35.83 2.77
N GLY A 3 -43.42 -34.77 2.38
CA GLY A 3 -43.09 -33.90 1.26
C GLY A 3 -41.89 -32.99 1.55
N TYR A 4 -41.09 -32.77 0.52
CA TYR A 4 -40.03 -31.77 0.49
C TYR A 4 -40.64 -30.45 0.02
N LEU A 5 -40.57 -29.42 0.89
CA LEU A 5 -40.92 -28.05 0.53
C LEU A 5 -39.73 -27.41 -0.20
N PHE A 6 -39.92 -27.10 -1.47
CA PHE A 6 -38.97 -26.31 -2.27
C PHE A 6 -39.00 -24.86 -1.79
N ALA A 7 -37.89 -24.37 -1.24
CA ALA A 7 -37.71 -22.95 -0.94
C ALA A 7 -37.32 -22.23 -2.23
N THR A 8 -38.25 -21.48 -2.81
CA THR A 8 -38.01 -20.54 -3.91
C THR A 8 -37.32 -19.30 -3.35
N TRP A 9 -36.08 -19.05 -3.77
CA TRP A 9 -35.41 -17.79 -3.45
C TRP A 9 -35.78 -16.77 -4.52
N ALA A 10 -36.58 -15.78 -4.13
CA ALA A 10 -37.00 -14.69 -4.99
C ALA A 10 -35.79 -13.85 -5.42
N CYS A 11 -35.59 -13.76 -6.73
CA CYS A 11 -34.66 -12.85 -7.37
C CYS A 11 -35.17 -11.41 -7.18
N LEU A 12 -34.53 -10.62 -6.30
CA LEU A 12 -34.78 -9.19 -6.24
C LEU A 12 -34.10 -8.52 -7.43
N THR A 13 -34.91 -8.05 -8.36
CA THR A 13 -34.52 -7.15 -9.43
C THR A 13 -34.23 -5.77 -8.84
N ILE A 14 -32.97 -5.32 -8.91
CA ILE A 14 -32.64 -3.93 -8.62
C ILE A 14 -32.98 -3.11 -9.86
N SER A 15 -34.00 -2.27 -9.70
CA SER A 15 -34.45 -1.29 -10.69
C SER A 15 -33.37 -0.22 -10.90
N SER A 16 -32.99 -0.02 -12.17
CA SER A 16 -32.10 1.05 -12.61
C SER A 16 -32.79 2.40 -12.48
N ASN A 17 -32.14 3.40 -11.89
CA ASN A 17 -32.38 4.80 -12.23
C ASN A 17 -31.05 5.54 -12.32
N ALA A 18 -30.83 6.10 -13.51
CA ALA A 18 -29.64 6.81 -13.93
C ALA A 18 -29.47 8.14 -13.17
N SER A 19 -28.22 8.56 -13.00
CA SER A 19 -27.83 9.97 -12.90
C SER A 19 -26.40 10.12 -13.41
N THR A 20 -26.27 10.46 -14.70
CA THR A 20 -25.01 10.71 -15.41
C THR A 20 -24.52 12.17 -15.27
N GLU A 21 -24.86 12.85 -14.18
CA GLU A 21 -24.54 14.26 -13.93
C GLU A 21 -23.27 14.43 -13.05
N ALA A 22 -22.21 13.66 -13.30
CA ALA A 22 -20.95 13.76 -12.52
C ALA A 22 -19.77 14.36 -13.30
N PHE A 23 -19.97 14.70 -14.59
CA PHE A 23 -18.91 15.27 -15.43
C PHE A 23 -19.33 16.63 -16.02
N ALA A 24 -19.59 17.59 -15.14
CA ALA A 24 -19.50 18.99 -15.53
C ALA A 24 -18.04 19.31 -15.87
N HIS A 25 -17.78 19.64 -17.14
CA HIS A 25 -16.49 20.09 -17.63
C HIS A 25 -16.01 21.30 -16.81
N ARG A 26 -14.97 21.10 -15.99
CA ARG A 26 -14.25 22.22 -15.37
C ARG A 26 -13.62 23.04 -16.50
N GLY A 27 -14.00 24.31 -16.59
CA GLY A 27 -13.47 25.27 -17.55
C GLY A 27 -11.94 25.48 -17.43
N PRO A 28 -11.35 26.32 -18.31
CA PRO A 28 -9.90 26.47 -18.42
C PRO A 28 -9.30 26.96 -17.09
N ARG A 29 -8.34 26.20 -16.55
CA ARG A 29 -7.55 26.65 -15.40
C ARG A 29 -6.63 27.77 -15.86
N ALA A 30 -6.71 28.93 -15.20
CA ALA A 30 -5.69 29.98 -15.30
C ALA A 30 -4.30 29.42 -14.91
N PRO A 31 -3.20 29.93 -15.50
CA PRO A 31 -1.86 29.53 -15.11
C PRO A 31 -1.57 30.08 -13.71
N CYS A 32 -1.51 29.19 -12.71
CA CYS A 32 -1.00 29.55 -11.40
C CYS A 32 0.50 29.85 -11.53
N GLY A 33 0.87 31.09 -11.16
CA GLY A 33 2.25 31.54 -11.17
C GLY A 33 3.14 30.62 -10.34
N LEU A 34 4.35 30.41 -10.86
CA LEU A 34 5.49 29.80 -10.19
C LEU A 34 5.77 30.54 -8.88
N HIS A 35 5.21 30.04 -7.77
CA HIS A 35 5.79 30.26 -6.47
C HIS A 35 6.76 29.10 -6.24
N ALA A 36 8.05 29.35 -6.48
CA ALA A 36 9.12 28.53 -5.91
C ALA A 36 9.06 28.69 -4.39
N SER A 37 8.13 27.98 -3.75
CA SER A 37 8.03 27.94 -2.30
C SER A 37 9.24 27.19 -1.76
N LYS A 38 10.24 27.97 -1.34
CA LYS A 38 11.21 27.71 -0.28
C LYS A 38 11.01 26.31 0.34
N LEU A 39 11.78 25.32 -0.13
CA LEU A 39 11.89 24.03 0.54
C LEU A 39 12.30 24.33 1.98
N LYS A 40 11.36 24.14 2.91
CA LYS A 40 11.68 24.09 4.33
C LYS A 40 12.59 22.89 4.49
N THR A 41 13.85 23.12 4.85
CA THR A 41 14.72 22.08 5.41
C THR A 41 13.96 21.48 6.58
N MET A 42 13.34 20.32 6.35
CA MET A 42 12.63 19.59 7.38
C MET A 42 13.68 19.08 8.36
N ASP A 43 13.33 19.09 9.66
CA ASP A 43 14.19 18.60 10.73
C ASP A 43 14.74 17.22 10.35
N SER A 44 16.04 17.17 10.12
CA SER A 44 16.73 16.00 9.62
C SER A 44 16.85 14.99 10.75
N GLY A 45 16.02 13.94 10.70
CA GLY A 45 16.10 12.83 11.66
C GLY A 45 17.51 12.24 11.74
N LYS A 46 17.89 11.76 12.92
CA LYS A 46 19.20 11.12 13.16
C LYS A 46 19.24 9.75 12.46
N LEU A 47 20.25 9.53 11.62
CA LEU A 47 20.55 8.22 11.04
C LEU A 47 21.25 7.33 12.08
N VAL A 48 20.76 6.10 12.25
CA VAL A 48 21.30 5.11 13.20
C VAL A 48 21.28 3.74 12.55
N ASP A 49 22.40 3.02 12.62
CA ASP A 49 22.49 1.62 12.21
C ASP A 49 22.06 0.71 13.36
N VAL A 50 21.14 -0.21 13.07
CA VAL A 50 20.62 -1.19 14.03
C VAL A 50 20.97 -2.60 13.54
N PRO A 51 21.72 -3.41 14.31
CA PRO A 51 22.05 -4.77 13.89
C PRO A 51 20.81 -5.66 13.92
N THR A 52 20.56 -6.41 12.84
CA THR A 52 19.43 -7.33 12.71
C THR A 52 19.89 -8.69 12.15
N GLU A 53 19.03 -9.71 12.30
CA GLU A 53 19.28 -11.05 11.76
C GLU A 53 18.33 -11.33 10.57
N PRO A 54 18.78 -12.03 9.51
CA PRO A 54 17.92 -12.41 8.40
C PRO A 54 16.79 -13.37 8.83
N ILE A 55 15.57 -13.09 8.41
CA ILE A 55 14.39 -13.92 8.73
C ILE A 55 14.00 -14.77 7.52
N LEU A 56 13.86 -16.08 7.72
CA LEU A 56 13.53 -17.02 6.65
C LEU A 56 12.09 -16.83 6.13
N GLY A 57 11.90 -17.04 4.83
CA GLY A 57 10.56 -17.06 4.23
C GLY A 57 9.92 -15.68 3.99
N MET A 58 10.73 -14.64 3.85
CA MET A 58 10.32 -13.26 3.49
C MET A 58 10.18 -13.04 1.96
N ARG A 59 9.76 -14.06 1.19
CA ARG A 59 9.55 -13.91 -0.25
C ARG A 59 8.13 -13.37 -0.53
N PRO A 60 7.97 -12.19 -1.15
CA PRO A 60 6.64 -11.68 -1.53
C PRO A 60 6.03 -12.52 -2.67
N GLY A 61 4.70 -12.66 -2.65
CA GLY A 61 3.93 -13.23 -3.76
C GLY A 61 3.44 -12.16 -4.74
N THR A 62 2.58 -12.52 -5.69
CA THR A 62 1.99 -11.60 -6.69
C THR A 62 1.22 -10.43 -6.07
N SER A 63 0.70 -10.61 -4.87
CA SER A 63 -0.06 -9.60 -4.12
C SER A 63 0.69 -9.05 -2.90
N GLY A 64 2.02 -9.18 -2.91
CA GLY A 64 2.91 -8.77 -1.82
C GLY A 64 3.17 -9.86 -0.77
N LEU A 65 3.91 -9.49 0.27
CA LEU A 65 4.17 -10.34 1.43
C LEU A 65 3.01 -10.23 2.41
N ARG A 66 2.38 -11.36 2.74
CA ARG A 66 1.24 -11.41 3.67
C ARG A 66 1.58 -12.33 4.84
N LYS A 67 1.50 -11.79 6.06
CA LYS A 67 1.69 -12.52 7.32
C LYS A 67 0.62 -12.06 8.34
N LYS A 68 0.46 -12.83 9.41
CA LYS A 68 -0.41 -12.45 10.54
C LYS A 68 0.11 -11.15 11.17
N VAL A 69 -0.81 -10.34 11.71
CA VAL A 69 -0.48 -9.06 12.37
C VAL A 69 0.56 -9.22 13.47
N GLU A 70 0.52 -10.31 14.23
CA GLU A 70 1.48 -10.60 15.31
C GLU A 70 2.93 -10.78 14.81
N VAL A 71 3.09 -11.26 13.58
CA VAL A 71 4.41 -11.38 12.93
C VAL A 71 4.94 -9.99 12.60
N TRP A 72 4.08 -9.14 12.03
CA TRP A 72 4.44 -7.75 11.72
C TRP A 72 4.73 -6.91 12.96
N GLN A 73 4.05 -7.19 14.06
CA GLN A 73 4.31 -6.53 15.35
C GLN A 73 5.62 -7.02 16.00
N GLY A 74 6.30 -8.03 15.45
CA GLY A 74 7.56 -8.54 16.00
C GLY A 74 7.44 -9.08 17.42
N LYS A 75 6.27 -9.60 17.82
CA LYS A 75 5.99 -10.03 19.20
C LYS A 75 6.77 -11.25 19.65
N SER A 76 7.23 -12.07 18.70
CA SER A 76 8.07 -13.24 18.96
C SER A 76 9.52 -12.83 18.77
N GLU A 77 10.43 -13.37 19.58
CA GLU A 77 11.88 -13.15 19.44
C GLU A 77 12.36 -13.48 18.01
N SER A 78 11.78 -14.52 17.40
CA SER A 78 12.08 -14.94 16.03
C SER A 78 11.66 -13.94 14.93
N ASN A 79 10.77 -12.99 15.25
CA ASN A 79 10.25 -11.99 14.32
C ASN A 79 10.65 -10.57 14.74
N LYS A 80 11.63 -10.44 15.64
CA LYS A 80 12.17 -9.15 16.01
C LYS A 80 12.74 -8.48 14.75
N HIS A 81 12.40 -7.21 14.52
CA HIS A 81 12.77 -6.44 13.33
C HIS A 81 12.20 -6.94 11.99
N TYR A 82 11.07 -7.66 12.00
CA TYR A 82 10.48 -8.21 10.77
C TYR A 82 10.10 -7.14 9.73
N VAL A 83 9.52 -6.02 10.18
CA VAL A 83 9.08 -4.94 9.28
C VAL A 83 10.29 -4.23 8.70
N GLU A 84 11.26 -3.89 9.56
CA GLU A 84 12.46 -3.16 9.24
C GLU A 84 13.31 -3.93 8.22
N ASN A 85 13.53 -5.23 8.46
CA ASN A 85 14.25 -6.08 7.52
C ASN A 85 13.54 -6.16 6.15
N PHE A 86 12.21 -6.21 6.14
CA PHE A 86 11.45 -6.27 4.88
C PHE A 86 11.58 -4.96 4.10
N ILE A 87 11.39 -3.82 4.76
CA ILE A 87 11.48 -2.50 4.15
C ILE A 87 12.90 -2.25 3.65
N GLN A 88 13.92 -2.57 4.46
CA GLN A 88 15.32 -2.44 4.05
C GLN A 88 15.59 -3.26 2.79
N SER A 89 15.12 -4.51 2.72
CA SER A 89 15.27 -5.35 1.53
C SER A 89 14.62 -4.76 0.28
N LEU A 90 13.46 -4.11 0.42
CA LEU A 90 12.79 -3.42 -0.68
C LEU A 90 13.58 -2.21 -1.16
N LEU A 91 14.09 -1.41 -0.22
CA LEU A 91 14.91 -0.23 -0.53
C LEU A 91 16.24 -0.64 -1.17
N ASP A 92 16.90 -1.68 -0.67
CA ASP A 92 18.14 -2.21 -1.24
C ASP A 92 17.91 -2.71 -2.67
N THR A 93 16.79 -3.38 -2.93
CA THR A 93 16.42 -3.83 -4.28
C THR A 93 16.23 -2.63 -5.22
N ALA A 94 15.46 -1.64 -4.80
CA ALA A 94 15.23 -0.43 -5.60
C ALA A 94 16.52 0.38 -5.81
N ALA A 95 17.39 0.47 -4.81
CA ALA A 95 18.67 1.14 -4.92
C ALA A 95 19.58 0.43 -5.94
N ASN A 96 19.63 -0.90 -5.90
CA ASN A 96 20.40 -1.69 -6.86
C ASN A 96 19.89 -1.54 -8.30
N GLU A 97 18.57 -1.46 -8.49
CA GLU A 97 17.96 -1.26 -9.81
C GLU A 97 18.22 0.14 -10.39
N ASN A 98 18.32 1.16 -9.54
CA ASN A 98 18.53 2.55 -9.96
C ASN A 98 19.99 3.01 -9.87
N GLU A 99 20.96 2.09 -9.75
CA GLU A 99 22.39 2.41 -9.58
C GLU A 99 22.69 3.33 -8.37
N GLY A 100 21.85 3.27 -7.33
CA GLY A 100 21.92 4.15 -6.17
C GLY A 100 21.43 5.58 -6.42
N CYS A 101 20.86 5.87 -7.59
CA CYS A 101 20.31 7.18 -7.92
C CYS A 101 18.84 7.24 -7.53
N VAL A 102 18.45 8.25 -6.74
CA VAL A 102 17.03 8.52 -6.46
C VAL A 102 16.41 9.08 -7.74
N PRO A 103 15.29 8.53 -8.25
CA PRO A 103 14.68 9.04 -9.48
C PRO A 103 14.21 10.48 -9.32
N ASP A 104 14.55 11.33 -10.29
CA ASP A 104 14.05 12.71 -10.37
C ASP A 104 12.55 12.69 -10.71
N THR A 105 11.72 13.16 -9.77
CA THR A 105 10.26 13.34 -9.94
C THR A 105 9.87 14.79 -10.18
#